data_AF-A0A822FUD1-F1
#
_entry.id   AF-A0A822FUD1-F1
#
_cell.length_a   1.000
_cell.length_b   1.000
_cell.length_c   1.000
_cell.angle_alpha   90.00
_cell.angle_beta   90.00
_cell.angle_gamma   90.00
#
_symmetry.space_group_name_H-M   'P 1'
#
loop_
_entity.id
_entity.type
_entity.pdbx_description
1 polymer ?
#
loop_
_entity_poly.entity_id
_entity_poly.type
_entity_poly.pdbx_seq_one_letter_code
_entity_poly.pdbx_strand_id
1 'polypeptide(L)' 'LCLYSTWPYSMVPIGIYDSLGRDGVKFIITQSAVELIFADDLTRVKNLIEWKDETISLQTIVSFVEPTEDLVRLAEEKKL' A
#
# COMPACT_ATOMS: atom_id res chain seq x y z
N LEU A 1 15.01 -4.85 -3.13
CA LEU A 1 15.02 -4.40 -4.55
C LEU A 1 14.28 -3.06 -4.70
N CYS A 2 13.06 -2.94 -4.17
CA CYS A 2 12.20 -1.74 -4.34
C CYS A 2 12.82 -0.44 -3.82
N LEU A 3 13.53 -0.49 -2.70
CA LEU A 3 14.22 0.68 -2.14
C LEU A 3 15.25 1.29 -3.11
N TYR A 4 15.87 0.48 -3.97
CA TYR A 4 16.84 0.94 -4.95
C TYR A 4 16.17 1.32 -6.28
N SER A 5 15.02 0.75 -6.61
CA SER A 5 14.28 1.09 -7.83
C SER A 5 13.64 2.47 -7.79
N THR A 6 13.49 3.07 -6.60
CA THR A 6 12.95 4.43 -6.43
C THR A 6 13.97 5.53 -6.71
N TRP A 7 15.27 5.26 -6.53
CA TRP A 7 16.33 6.26 -6.68
C TRP A 7 16.38 6.97 -8.05
N PRO A 8 16.25 6.27 -9.19
CA PRO A 8 16.27 6.93 -10.50
C PRO A 8 15.12 7.90 -10.74
N TYR A 9 14.03 7.79 -9.97
CA TYR A 9 12.80 8.56 -10.15
C TYR A 9 12.61 9.66 -9.10
N SER A 10 13.67 9.98 -8.34
CA SER A 10 13.60 10.95 -7.23
C SER A 10 12.51 10.63 -6.21
N MET A 11 12.12 9.36 -6.10
CA MET A 11 11.13 8.89 -5.14
C MET A 11 11.79 8.65 -3.78
N VAL A 12 11.06 8.98 -2.72
CA VAL A 12 11.51 8.74 -1.34
C VAL A 12 10.87 7.45 -0.82
N PRO A 13 11.66 6.40 -0.55
CA PRO A 13 11.12 5.19 0.04
C PRO A 13 10.71 5.44 1.50
N ILE A 14 9.55 4.92 1.89
CA ILE A 14 9.02 5.00 3.26
C ILE A 14 8.80 3.59 3.78
N GLY A 15 9.42 3.26 4.91
CA GLY A 15 9.20 2.00 5.61
C GLY A 15 7.91 2.07 6.43
N ILE A 16 6.99 1.15 6.17
CA ILE A 16 5.74 1.02 6.92
C ILE A 16 5.81 -0.30 7.69
N TYR A 17 5.70 -0.22 9.02
CA TYR A 17 5.83 -1.37 9.91
C TYR A 17 4.48 -1.72 10.56
N ASP A 18 4.11 -2.99 10.59
CA ASP A 18 2.85 -3.43 11.21
C ASP A 18 2.79 -3.17 12.72
N SER A 19 3.95 -3.09 13.38
CA SER A 19 4.05 -2.78 14.81
C SER A 19 3.49 -1.40 15.18
N LEU A 20 3.28 -0.52 14.20
CA LEU A 20 2.64 0.79 14.38
C LEU A 20 1.12 0.68 14.57
N GLY A 21 0.54 -0.48 14.31
CA GLY A 21 -0.91 -0.67 14.28
C GLY A 21 -1.58 0.06 13.11
N ARG A 22 -2.90 -0.15 12.98
CA ARG A 22 -3.70 0.41 11.88
C ARG A 22 -3.58 1.93 11.77
N ASP A 23 -3.72 2.64 12.89
CA ASP A 23 -3.77 4.11 12.89
C ASP A 23 -2.41 4.72 12.55
N GLY A 24 -1.32 4.13 13.03
CA GLY A 24 0.03 4.58 12.70
C GLY A 24 0.36 4.41 11.22
N VAL A 25 -0.01 3.26 10.63
CA VAL A 25 0.14 3.01 9.19
C VAL A 25 -0.66 4.03 8.38
N LYS A 26 -1.94 4.24 8.72
CA LYS A 26 -2.79 5.21 8.02
C LYS A 26 -2.26 6.63 8.14
N PHE A 27 -1.80 7.04 9.32
CA PHE A 27 -1.19 8.34 9.52
C PHE A 27 0.00 8.57 8.57
N ILE A 28 0.90 7.59 8.43
CA ILE A 28 2.06 7.70 7.53
C ILE A 28 1.61 7.83 6.07
N ILE A 29 0.69 6.96 5.63
CA ILE A 29 0.19 6.96 4.25
C ILE A 29 -0.43 8.31 3.90
N THR A 30 -1.29 8.83 4.78
CA THR A 30 -2.00 10.09 4.57
C THR A 30 -1.06 11.30 4.64
N GLN A 31 -0.21 11.40 5.67
CA GLN A 31 0.70 12.55 5.85
C GLN A 31 1.78 12.62 4.77
N SER A 32 2.27 11.47 4.33
CA SER A 32 3.31 11.40 3.30
C SER A 32 2.73 11.36 1.88
N ALA A 33 1.39 11.43 1.74
CA ALA A 33 0.67 11.31 0.49
C ALA A 33 1.16 10.13 -0.37
N VAL A 34 1.33 8.96 0.24
CA VAL A 34 1.87 7.78 -0.46
C VAL A 34 0.91 7.35 -1.57
N GLU A 35 1.43 7.23 -2.79
CA GLU A 35 0.65 6.81 -3.97
C GLU A 35 0.89 5.34 -4.35
N LEU A 36 2.07 4.81 -4.04
CA LEU A 36 2.51 3.46 -4.38
C LEU A 36 3.01 2.73 -3.13
N ILE A 37 2.46 1.56 -2.85
CA ILE A 37 2.90 0.69 -1.75
C ILE A 37 3.27 -0.68 -2.28
N PHE A 38 4.41 -1.19 -1.82
CA PHE A 38 4.81 -2.59 -2.00
C PHE A 38 4.42 -3.39 -0.76
N ALA A 39 3.71 -4.50 -0.95
CA ALA A 39 3.28 -5.39 0.13
C ALA A 39 3.71 -6.83 -0.17
N ASP A 40 4.20 -7.51 0.86
CA ASP A 40 4.73 -8.88 0.81
C ASP A 40 3.81 -9.90 1.50
N ASP A 41 2.66 -9.47 2.01
CA ASP A 41 1.70 -10.29 2.73
C ASP A 41 0.26 -9.96 2.33
N LEU A 42 -0.59 -11.00 2.23
CA LEU A 42 -1.98 -10.88 1.81
C LEU A 42 -2.84 -10.09 2.81
N THR A 43 -2.57 -10.25 4.11
CA THR A 43 -3.27 -9.49 5.15
C THR A 43 -2.98 -8.00 5.00
N ARG A 44 -1.72 -7.64 4.69
CA ARG A 44 -1.34 -6.25 4.42
C ARG A 44 -2.02 -5.71 3.16
N VAL A 45 -2.04 -6.48 2.07
CA VAL A 45 -2.76 -6.09 0.84
C VAL A 45 -4.23 -5.83 1.13
N LYS A 46 -4.90 -6.76 1.81
CA LYS A 46 -6.31 -6.63 2.21
C LYS A 46 -6.56 -5.35 3.02
N ASN A 47 -5.77 -5.14 4.06
CA ASN A 47 -5.88 -3.97 4.94
C ASN A 47 -5.72 -2.66 4.14
N LEU A 48 -4.74 -2.59 3.25
CA LEU A 48 -4.50 -1.41 2.42
C LEU A 48 -5.66 -1.12 1.46
N ILE A 49 -6.24 -2.17 0.85
CA ILE A 49 -7.43 -2.03 0.01
C ILE A 49 -8.61 -1.52 0.85
N GLU A 50 -8.88 -2.13 2.01
CA GLU A 50 -9.99 -1.69 2.88
C GLU A 50 -9.85 -0.22 3.29
N TRP A 51 -8.64 0.24 3.60
CA TRP A 51 -8.37 1.60 4.07
C TRP A 51 -8.28 2.64 2.96
N LYS A 52 -8.41 2.24 1.69
CA LYS A 52 -8.28 3.11 0.51
C LYS A 52 -9.14 4.38 0.57
N ASP A 53 -10.35 4.29 1.11
CA ASP A 53 -11.29 5.42 1.20
C ASP A 53 -10.77 6.52 2.14
N GLU A 54 -9.90 6.15 3.08
CA GLU A 54 -9.29 7.02 4.09
C GLU A 54 -7.89 7.48 3.66
N THR A 55 -7.32 6.84 2.63
CA THR A 55 -5.99 7.12 2.07
C THR A 55 -6.11 7.51 0.59
N ILE A 56 -6.70 8.68 0.34
CA ILE A 56 -7.08 9.15 -1.00
C ILE A 56 -5.90 9.15 -1.99
N SER A 57 -4.69 9.46 -1.53
CA SER A 57 -3.48 9.47 -2.37
C SER A 57 -3.05 8.09 -2.87
N LEU A 58 -3.39 7.00 -2.16
CA LEU A 58 -2.92 5.66 -2.51
C LEU A 58 -3.58 5.20 -3.82
N GLN A 59 -2.80 5.02 -4.88
CA GLN A 59 -3.30 4.67 -6.21
C GLN A 59 -2.92 3.26 -6.63
N THR A 60 -1.85 2.70 -6.08
CA THR A 60 -1.35 1.41 -6.54
C THR A 60 -0.76 0.60 -5.39
N ILE A 61 -1.18 -0.65 -5.29
CA ILE A 61 -0.62 -1.64 -4.37
C ILE A 61 0.06 -2.73 -5.19
N VAL A 62 1.37 -2.86 -5.06
CA VAL A 62 2.14 -3.92 -5.68
C VAL A 62 2.30 -5.06 -4.69
N SER A 63 1.71 -6.22 -5.00
CA SER A 63 1.84 -7.42 -4.18
C SER A 63 3.01 -8.28 -4.66
N PHE A 64 3.86 -8.74 -3.74
CA PHE A 64 4.89 -9.76 -4.01
C PHE A 64 4.39 -11.19 -3.83
N VAL A 65 3.18 -11.33 -3.28
CA VAL A 65 2.47 -12.60 -3.18
C VAL A 65 1.32 -12.59 -4.17
N GLU A 66 0.95 -13.76 -4.69
CA GLU A 66 -0.15 -13.87 -5.63
C GLU A 66 -1.47 -13.51 -4.92
N PRO A 67 -2.17 -12.44 -5.34
CA PRO A 67 -3.42 -12.04 -4.72
C PRO A 67 -4.51 -13.07 -5.03
N THR A 68 -5.39 -13.31 -4.07
CA THR A 68 -6.58 -14.16 -4.29
C THR A 68 -7.60 -13.43 -5.17
N GLU A 69 -8.46 -14.17 -5.86
CA GLU A 69 -9.53 -13.60 -6.69
C GLU A 69 -10.42 -12.62 -5.90
N ASP A 70 -10.71 -12.93 -4.63
CA ASP A 70 -11.48 -12.06 -3.74
C ASP A 70 -10.82 -10.70 -3.53
N LEU A 71 -9.49 -10.67 -3.37
CA LEU A 71 -8.74 -9.42 -3.19
C LEU A 71 -8.67 -8.60 -4.48
N VAL A 72 -8.53 -9.28 -5.62
CA VAL A 72 -8.58 -8.61 -6.94
C VAL A 72 -9.94 -7.94 -7.14
N ARG A 73 -11.04 -8.66 -6.87
CA ARG A 73 -12.38 -8.10 -6.98
C ARG A 73 -12.60 -6.91 -6.04
N LEU A 74 -12.10 -7.01 -4.80
CA LEU A 74 -12.19 -5.92 -3.83
C LEU A 74 -11.37 -4.68 -4.28
N ALA A 75 -10.22 -4.88 -4.91
CA ALA A 75 -9.42 -3.80 -5.49
C ALA A 75 -10.15 -3.11 -6.64
N GLU A 76 -10.77 -3.88 -7.55
CA GLU A 76 -11.57 -3.36 -8.65
C GLU A 76 -12.76 -2.53 -8.15
N GLU A 77 -13.49 -3.00 -7.14
CA GLU A 77 -14.59 -2.27 -6.49
C GLU A 77 -14.13 -0.91 -5.93
N LYS A 78 -12.89 -0.84 -5.45
CA LYS A 78 -12.26 0.36 -4.87
C LYS A 78 -11.41 1.16 -5.85
N LYS A 79 -11.40 0.80 -7.13
CA LYS A 79 -10.66 1.46 -8.22
C LYS A 79 -9.15 1.53 -7.95
N LEU A 80 -8.59 0.44 -7.44
CA LEU A 80 -7.16 0.19 -7.24
C LEU A 80 -6.60 -0.75 -8.31
#